data_AF-A0A9Q3GBN2-F1
#
_entry.id   AF-A0A9Q3GBN2-F1
#
_cell.length_a   1.000
_cell.length_b   1.000
_cell.length_c   1.000
_cell.angle_alpha   90.00
_cell.angle_beta   90.00
_cell.angle_gamma   90.00
#
_symmetry.space_group_name_H-M   'P 1'
#
loop_
_entity.id
_entity.type
_entity.pdbx_description
1 polymer ?
#
loop_
_entity_poly.entity_id
_entity_poly.type
_entity_poly.pdbx_seq_one_letter_code
_entity_poly.pdbx_strand_id
1 'polypeptide(L)'
;MESNEVNSSFFPPPPTRYRLFTNRNITLANRLVERFNDKKLSWTVFDPTLQRQELVDLTSKIAVVENDLHQIENVDLISLLKPPNLDWVRENGGWTAFGDWEPWPGKSSLASLEGMPKLYDESMERKEALQALLNTLIHSYLQLLDVLGKHGPTSMAVLNESNQGQVTSNTDQIVSHIELAAFNMHGLCNELRPRQARETLKLMMAEQAREKREKAHMILETCEKLKVKLASLKISEDQLAQFSSKPPIDNQNTQLDTKFCVETDFEQLLKVADDILNET
;
A
#
# COMPACT_ATOMS: atom_id res chain seq x y z
N MET A 1 19.58 -32.19 22.33
CA MET A 1 20.27 -32.56 21.08
C MET A 1 19.20 -33.08 20.14
N GLU A 2 18.52 -32.18 19.44
CA GLU A 2 17.51 -32.56 18.45
C GLU A 2 18.22 -32.91 17.14
N SER A 3 17.80 -34.03 16.57
CA SER A 3 18.38 -34.69 15.42
C SER A 3 18.39 -33.78 14.18
N ASN A 4 19.57 -33.64 13.60
CA ASN A 4 19.79 -33.24 12.21
C ASN A 4 19.19 -34.32 11.29
N GLU A 5 17.86 -34.41 11.24
CA GLU A 5 17.20 -35.06 10.12
C GLU A 5 17.21 -34.09 8.95
N VAL A 6 18.10 -34.38 8.01
CA VAL A 6 18.23 -33.67 6.73
C VAL A 6 16.97 -33.99 5.92
N ASN A 7 15.87 -33.32 6.26
CA ASN A 7 14.66 -33.35 5.47
C ASN A 7 14.95 -32.64 4.15
N SER A 8 15.14 -33.46 3.11
CA SER A 8 15.23 -33.11 1.69
C SER A 8 13.90 -32.50 1.18
N SER A 9 13.39 -31.48 1.85
CA SER A 9 12.30 -30.63 1.38
C SER A 9 12.91 -29.36 0.82
N PHE A 10 12.55 -29.02 -0.42
CA PHE A 10 12.94 -27.78 -1.09
C PHE A 10 12.48 -26.53 -0.31
N PHE A 11 11.52 -26.67 0.60
CA PHE A 11 11.01 -25.57 1.43
C PHE A 11 11.37 -25.75 2.90
N PRO A 12 11.79 -24.68 3.59
CA PRO A 12 12.02 -24.72 5.03
C PRO A 12 10.70 -25.03 5.77
N PRO A 13 10.74 -25.76 6.89
CA PRO A 13 9.57 -25.97 7.72
C PRO A 13 9.08 -24.63 8.30
N PRO A 14 7.78 -24.49 8.58
CA PRO A 14 7.24 -23.28 9.18
C PRO A 14 7.88 -23.02 10.57
N PRO A 15 7.95 -21.76 11.02
CA PRO A 15 8.54 -21.41 12.32
C PRO A 15 7.87 -22.14 13.48
N THR A 16 8.64 -22.77 14.37
CA THR A 16 8.16 -23.63 15.50
C THR A 16 7.01 -23.02 16.31
N ARG A 17 6.95 -21.69 16.36
CA ARG A 17 5.90 -20.88 16.96
C ARG A 17 4.48 -21.24 16.49
N TYR A 18 4.29 -21.73 15.27
CA TYR A 18 2.97 -22.09 14.74
C TYR A 18 2.24 -23.11 15.63
N ARG A 19 2.97 -23.99 16.33
CA ARG A 19 2.40 -25.02 17.22
C ARG A 19 1.69 -24.43 18.44
N LEU A 20 2.00 -23.18 18.79
CA LEU A 20 1.46 -22.49 19.97
C LEU A 20 0.09 -21.88 19.70
N PHE A 21 -0.34 -21.77 18.44
CA PHE A 21 -1.65 -21.26 18.02
C PHE A 21 -2.74 -22.30 18.20
N THR A 22 -3.01 -22.68 19.46
CA THR A 22 -4.13 -23.57 19.81
C THR A 22 -5.33 -22.75 20.33
N ASN A 23 -6.55 -23.26 20.15
CA ASN A 23 -7.76 -22.61 20.68
C ASN A 23 -7.68 -22.35 22.19
N ARG A 24 -7.03 -23.26 22.93
CA ARG A 24 -6.76 -23.10 24.36
C ARG A 24 -5.87 -21.91 24.63
N ASN A 25 -4.71 -21.83 23.96
CA ASN A 25 -3.72 -20.79 24.18
C ASN A 25 -4.25 -19.41 23.76
N ILE A 26 -5.06 -19.35 22.70
CA ILE A 26 -5.73 -18.12 22.26
C ILE A 26 -6.75 -17.65 23.32
N THR A 27 -7.55 -18.58 23.87
CA THR A 27 -8.51 -18.25 24.93
C THR A 27 -7.81 -17.73 26.18
N LEU A 28 -6.68 -18.33 26.56
CA LEU A 28 -5.86 -17.87 27.67
C LEU A 28 -5.22 -16.50 27.38
N ALA A 29 -4.69 -16.30 26.17
CA ALA A 29 -4.13 -15.02 25.76
C ALA A 29 -5.16 -13.89 25.82
N ASN A 30 -6.39 -14.11 25.36
CA ASN A 30 -7.47 -13.12 25.45
C ASN A 30 -7.78 -12.73 26.91
N ARG A 31 -7.89 -13.70 27.81
CA ARG A 31 -8.12 -13.43 29.24
C ARG A 31 -6.95 -12.69 29.90
N LEU A 32 -5.72 -13.03 29.52
CA LEU A 32 -4.54 -12.30 29.97
C LEU A 32 -4.61 -10.85 29.51
N VAL A 33 -4.92 -10.60 28.22
CA VAL A 33 -5.07 -9.23 27.69
C VAL A 33 -6.13 -8.44 28.43
N GLU A 34 -7.30 -9.03 28.71
CA GLU A 34 -8.36 -8.40 29.50
C GLU A 34 -7.86 -8.00 30.90
N ARG A 35 -7.18 -8.91 31.60
CA ARG A 35 -6.56 -8.65 32.92
C ARG A 35 -5.46 -7.59 32.88
N PHE A 36 -4.63 -7.57 31.84
CA PHE A 36 -3.54 -6.61 31.68
C PHE A 36 -4.04 -5.21 31.30
N ASN A 37 -5.14 -5.10 30.53
CA ASN A 37 -5.78 -3.83 30.19
C ASN A 37 -6.33 -3.10 31.43
N ASP A 38 -6.83 -3.83 32.43
CA ASP A 38 -7.33 -3.25 33.69
C ASP A 38 -6.22 -2.62 34.55
N LYS A 39 -4.96 -3.09 34.42
CA LYS A 39 -3.84 -2.70 35.27
C LYS A 39 -2.90 -1.63 34.67
N LYS A 40 -3.16 -1.12 33.45
CA LYS A 40 -2.41 -0.03 32.80
C LYS A 40 -0.87 -0.17 32.88
N LEU A 41 -0.35 -1.40 32.85
CA LEU A 41 1.09 -1.68 32.79
C LEU A 41 1.55 -1.72 31.32
N SER A 42 2.69 -1.07 31.07
CA SER A 42 3.31 -0.91 29.76
C SER A 42 3.79 -2.24 29.17
N TRP A 43 3.50 -2.43 27.89
CA TRP A 43 3.74 -3.59 27.02
C TRP A 43 5.21 -3.93 26.70
N THR A 44 6.17 -3.36 27.43
CA THR A 44 7.54 -3.21 26.95
C THR A 44 8.50 -4.31 27.40
N VAL A 45 8.13 -5.13 28.39
CA VAL A 45 8.99 -6.22 28.90
C VAL A 45 8.12 -7.43 29.23
N PHE A 46 8.37 -8.55 28.55
CA PHE A 46 7.78 -9.84 28.90
C PHE A 46 8.34 -10.28 30.26
N ASP A 47 7.48 -10.33 31.27
CA ASP A 47 7.82 -10.89 32.58
C ASP A 47 7.18 -12.28 32.73
N PRO A 48 7.97 -13.37 32.66
CA PRO A 48 7.46 -14.73 32.78
C PRO A 48 6.86 -15.01 34.17
N THR A 49 7.28 -14.28 35.20
CA THR A 49 6.81 -14.50 36.58
C THR A 49 5.40 -13.96 36.79
N LEU A 50 5.08 -12.79 36.23
CA LEU A 50 3.73 -12.21 36.26
C LEU A 50 2.74 -13.04 35.44
N GLN A 51 3.16 -13.51 34.27
CA GLN A 51 2.33 -14.41 33.46
C GLN A 51 2.06 -15.72 34.22
N ARG A 52 3.06 -16.30 34.88
CA ARG A 52 2.89 -17.51 35.70
C ARG A 52 1.87 -17.29 36.83
N GLN A 53 1.93 -16.16 37.54
CA GLN A 53 0.99 -15.86 38.63
C GLN A 53 -0.46 -15.79 38.15
N GLU A 54 -0.71 -15.07 37.05
CA GLU A 54 -2.06 -14.95 36.48
C GLU A 54 -2.53 -16.28 35.85
N LEU A 55 -1.63 -17.05 35.24
CA LEU A 55 -1.95 -18.39 34.74
C LEU A 55 -2.30 -19.37 35.86
N VAL A 56 -1.60 -19.35 37.00
CA VAL A 56 -1.94 -20.20 38.16
C VAL A 56 -3.30 -19.81 38.75
N ASP A 57 -3.63 -18.52 38.83
CA ASP A 57 -4.97 -18.05 39.23
C ASP A 57 -6.06 -18.56 38.26
N LEU A 58 -5.82 -18.45 36.95
CA LEU A 58 -6.73 -18.94 35.91
C LEU A 58 -6.87 -20.47 35.88
N THR A 59 -5.78 -21.18 36.18
CA THR A 59 -5.72 -22.65 36.15
C THR A 59 -6.27 -23.26 37.45
N SER A 60 -6.23 -22.56 38.58
CA SER A 60 -6.89 -23.03 39.82
C SER A 60 -8.41 -23.27 39.66
N LYS A 61 -9.02 -22.70 38.61
CA LYS A 61 -10.42 -22.88 38.23
C LYS A 61 -10.66 -23.98 37.18
N ILE A 62 -9.62 -24.59 36.61
CA ILE A 62 -9.71 -25.61 35.55
C ILE A 62 -8.75 -26.75 35.90
N ALA A 63 -9.25 -27.98 36.04
CA ALA A 63 -8.39 -29.15 36.22
C ALA A 63 -7.47 -29.35 35.00
N VAL A 64 -6.24 -28.85 35.07
CA VAL A 64 -5.22 -28.97 34.01
C VAL A 64 -3.97 -29.62 34.59
N VAL A 65 -3.38 -30.51 33.79
CA VAL A 65 -2.15 -31.28 34.06
C VAL A 65 -0.93 -30.35 34.10
N GLU A 66 -0.17 -30.39 35.19
CA GLU A 66 1.01 -29.54 35.49
C GLU A 66 2.08 -29.54 34.37
N ASN A 67 2.20 -30.62 33.61
CA ASN A 67 3.23 -30.79 32.58
C ASN A 67 3.09 -29.83 31.37
N ASP A 68 1.89 -29.33 31.08
CA ASP A 68 1.66 -28.38 29.99
C ASP A 68 2.06 -26.95 30.36
N LEU A 69 2.07 -26.61 31.66
CA LEU A 69 2.40 -25.26 32.13
C LEU A 69 3.86 -24.92 31.83
N HIS A 70 4.79 -25.85 32.04
CA HIS A 70 6.22 -25.59 31.83
C HIS A 70 6.59 -25.21 30.39
N GLN A 71 5.84 -25.67 29.38
CA GLN A 71 6.06 -25.27 27.99
C GLN A 71 5.50 -23.87 27.66
N ILE A 72 4.49 -23.44 28.42
CA ILE A 72 3.78 -22.16 28.23
C ILE A 72 4.41 -21.04 29.07
N GLU A 73 5.16 -21.40 30.13
CA GLU A 73 5.84 -20.47 31.04
C GLU A 73 6.89 -19.59 30.37
N ASN A 74 7.58 -20.11 29.36
CA ASN A 74 8.67 -19.40 28.69
C ASN A 74 8.22 -18.62 27.44
N VAL A 75 6.92 -18.65 27.12
CA VAL A 75 6.36 -18.04 25.91
C VAL A 75 5.42 -16.91 26.29
N ASP A 76 5.63 -15.74 25.69
CA ASP A 76 4.65 -14.65 25.72
C ASP A 76 3.39 -15.05 24.93
N LEU A 77 2.34 -15.42 25.68
CA LEU A 77 1.04 -15.78 25.11
C LEU A 77 0.38 -14.59 24.42
N ILE A 78 0.69 -13.37 24.85
CA ILE A 78 0.05 -12.18 24.31
C ILE A 78 0.57 -11.87 22.90
N SER A 79 1.82 -12.21 22.66
CA SER A 79 2.42 -12.12 21.33
C SER A 79 1.74 -13.05 20.30
N LEU A 80 0.87 -13.99 20.71
CA LEU A 80 0.04 -14.78 19.78
C LEU A 80 -1.14 -13.97 19.20
N LEU A 81 -1.62 -12.96 19.93
CA LEU A 81 -2.77 -12.15 19.50
C LEU A 81 -2.34 -10.93 18.68
N LYS A 82 -1.12 -10.41 18.94
CA LYS A 82 -0.63 -9.19 18.30
C LYS A 82 0.43 -9.50 17.23
N PRO A 83 0.44 -8.75 16.12
CA PRO A 83 1.54 -8.81 15.16
C PRO A 83 2.85 -8.37 15.84
N PRO A 84 4.02 -8.76 15.28
CA PRO A 84 5.30 -8.26 15.75
C PRO A 84 5.35 -6.74 15.67
N ASN A 85 6.09 -6.11 16.58
CA ASN A 85 6.33 -4.67 16.49
C ASN A 85 7.00 -4.36 15.14
N LEU A 86 6.59 -3.30 14.45
CA LEU A 86 7.19 -2.84 13.19
C LEU A 86 8.12 -1.62 13.39
N ASP A 87 8.15 -1.05 14.59
CA ASP A 87 8.93 0.17 14.88
C ASP A 87 10.44 -0.07 14.74
N TRP A 88 10.93 -1.26 15.08
CA TRP A 88 12.33 -1.63 14.86
C TRP A 88 12.73 -1.59 13.37
N VAL A 89 11.81 -1.85 12.44
CA VAL A 89 12.06 -1.72 11.00
C VAL A 89 12.27 -0.26 10.62
N ARG A 90 11.52 0.65 11.24
CA ARG A 90 11.68 2.10 11.06
C ARG A 90 12.99 2.60 11.67
N GLU A 91 13.37 2.09 12.84
CA GLU A 91 14.63 2.40 13.52
C GLU A 91 15.84 1.92 12.71
N ASN A 92 15.79 0.68 12.22
CA ASN A 92 16.83 0.06 11.39
C ASN A 92 16.92 0.64 9.98
N GLY A 93 15.95 1.48 9.57
CA GLY A 93 15.99 2.20 8.30
C GLY A 93 15.72 1.34 7.07
N GLY A 94 15.21 0.12 7.24
CA GLY A 94 14.92 -0.81 6.15
C GLY A 94 14.63 -2.22 6.63
N TRP A 95 14.31 -3.11 5.70
CA TRP A 95 14.12 -4.53 5.95
C TRP A 95 14.81 -5.35 4.85
N THR A 96 15.23 -6.57 5.16
CA THR A 96 15.72 -7.50 4.16
C THR A 96 14.58 -8.36 3.62
N ALA A 97 14.39 -8.39 2.30
CA ALA A 97 13.48 -9.30 1.64
C ALA A 97 14.27 -10.16 0.64
N PHE A 98 14.22 -11.49 0.80
CA PHE A 98 14.84 -12.45 -0.13
C PHE A 98 16.34 -12.25 -0.41
N GLY A 99 17.08 -11.64 0.51
CA GLY A 99 18.52 -11.35 0.37
C GLY A 99 18.82 -9.91 -0.04
N ASP A 100 17.83 -9.16 -0.50
CA ASP A 100 17.96 -7.75 -0.87
C ASP A 100 17.58 -6.86 0.32
N TRP A 101 18.37 -5.81 0.54
CA TRP A 101 18.08 -4.79 1.56
C TRP A 101 17.17 -3.71 0.96
N GLU A 102 15.94 -3.65 1.46
CA GLU A 102 14.97 -2.63 1.08
C GLU A 102 14.99 -1.47 2.09
N PRO A 103 15.37 -0.25 1.68
CA PRO A 103 15.39 0.88 2.57
C PRO A 103 13.98 1.37 2.90
N TRP A 104 13.82 1.92 4.10
CA TRP A 104 12.56 2.54 4.51
C TRP A 104 12.24 3.76 3.61
N PRO A 105 11.00 3.89 3.10
CA PRO A 105 10.63 4.98 2.21
C PRO A 105 10.89 6.35 2.86
N GLY A 106 11.63 7.20 2.16
CA GLY A 106 11.97 8.55 2.61
C GLY A 106 13.33 8.71 3.31
N LYS A 107 14.04 7.61 3.63
CA LYS A 107 15.40 7.67 4.20
C LYS A 107 16.53 7.40 3.20
N SER A 108 16.24 6.70 2.11
CA SER A 108 17.21 6.47 1.03
C SER A 108 16.84 7.34 -0.17
N SER A 109 17.78 8.17 -0.62
CA SER A 109 17.84 8.54 -2.03
C SER A 109 17.93 7.23 -2.79
N LEU A 110 16.89 6.89 -3.57
CA LEU A 110 16.81 5.71 -4.44
C LEU A 110 18.22 5.20 -4.80
N ALA A 111 18.64 4.12 -4.14
CA ALA A 111 20.01 3.61 -4.08
C ALA A 111 20.67 3.32 -5.44
N SER A 112 19.93 3.46 -6.56
CA SER A 112 20.42 3.22 -7.91
C SER A 112 21.48 4.21 -8.39
N LEU A 113 21.64 5.37 -7.75
CA LEU A 113 22.61 6.40 -8.15
C LEU A 113 23.67 6.71 -7.07
N GLU A 114 23.57 6.09 -5.90
CA GLU A 114 24.50 6.36 -4.79
C GLU A 114 25.86 5.70 -5.13
N GLY A 115 26.75 6.49 -5.73
CA GLY A 115 28.09 6.04 -6.19
C GLY A 115 28.35 6.17 -7.69
N MET A 116 27.34 6.50 -8.52
CA MET A 116 27.54 6.75 -9.95
C MET A 116 27.63 8.26 -10.27
N PRO A 117 28.51 8.69 -11.19
CA PRO A 117 28.54 10.07 -11.64
C PRO A 117 27.21 10.50 -12.26
N LYS A 118 26.64 11.60 -11.77
CA LYS A 118 25.48 12.23 -12.40
C LYS A 118 25.91 12.95 -13.67
N LEU A 119 25.29 12.64 -14.80
CA LEU A 119 25.61 13.22 -16.11
C LEU A 119 24.81 14.49 -16.44
N TYR A 120 23.96 14.95 -15.54
CA TYR A 120 23.10 16.13 -15.71
C TYR A 120 23.25 17.07 -14.51
N ASP A 121 22.97 18.35 -14.73
CA ASP A 121 22.94 19.35 -13.66
C ASP A 121 21.66 19.21 -12.83
N GLU A 122 21.79 19.26 -11.50
CA GLU A 122 20.67 19.14 -10.56
C GLU A 122 19.73 20.35 -10.62
N SER A 123 20.22 21.49 -11.12
CA SER A 123 19.43 22.71 -11.26
C SER A 123 18.49 22.74 -12.48
N MET A 124 18.69 21.82 -13.43
CA MET A 124 17.97 21.79 -14.70
C MET A 124 16.56 21.19 -14.56
N GLU A 125 15.62 21.59 -15.43
CA GLU A 125 14.33 20.91 -15.49
C GLU A 125 14.54 19.43 -15.86
N ARG A 126 13.94 18.52 -15.08
CA ARG A 126 14.06 17.06 -15.28
C ARG A 126 13.73 16.59 -16.70
N LYS A 127 12.79 17.27 -17.38
CA LYS A 127 12.41 16.98 -18.77
C LYS A 127 13.56 17.29 -19.73
N GLU A 128 14.19 18.45 -19.56
CA GLU A 128 15.34 18.88 -20.37
C GLU A 128 16.55 18.00 -20.10
N ALA A 129 16.79 17.64 -18.83
CA ALA A 129 17.83 16.70 -18.44
C ALA A 129 17.63 15.32 -19.10
N LEU A 130 16.40 14.80 -19.12
CA LEU A 130 16.09 13.53 -19.78
C LEU A 130 16.32 13.60 -21.29
N GLN A 131 15.95 14.71 -21.93
CA GLN A 131 16.19 14.92 -23.36
C GLN A 131 17.69 15.05 -23.68
N ALA A 132 18.45 15.75 -22.84
CA ALA A 132 19.90 15.86 -22.98
C ALA A 132 20.56 14.48 -22.84
N LEU A 133 20.18 13.69 -21.83
CA LEU A 133 20.65 12.32 -21.68
C LEU A 133 20.27 11.47 -22.90
N LEU A 134 19.07 11.63 -23.45
CA LEU A 134 18.65 10.88 -24.64
C LEU A 134 19.54 11.18 -25.84
N ASN A 135 19.88 12.45 -26.04
CA ASN A 135 20.81 12.86 -27.07
C ASN A 135 22.21 12.26 -26.84
N THR A 136 22.69 12.21 -25.59
CA THR A 136 23.97 11.56 -25.27
C THR A 136 23.96 10.06 -25.53
N LEU A 137 22.86 9.36 -25.20
CA LEU A 137 22.69 7.93 -25.44
C LEU A 137 22.66 7.62 -26.95
N ILE A 138 21.91 8.40 -27.72
CA ILE A 138 21.86 8.25 -29.18
C ILE A 138 23.23 8.52 -29.80
N HIS A 139 23.91 9.61 -29.39
CA HIS A 139 25.23 9.95 -29.92
C HIS A 139 26.27 8.87 -29.62
N SER A 140 26.32 8.39 -28.38
CA SER A 140 27.24 7.31 -27.96
C SER A 140 26.94 5.99 -28.69
N TYR A 141 25.67 5.65 -28.92
CA TYR A 141 25.31 4.48 -29.73
C TYR A 141 25.72 4.63 -31.20
N LEU A 142 25.53 5.81 -31.80
CA LEU A 142 26.01 6.06 -33.17
C LEU A 142 27.53 6.03 -33.27
N GLN A 143 28.24 6.54 -32.26
CA GLN A 143 29.69 6.43 -32.16
C GLN A 143 30.13 4.98 -32.04
N LEU A 144 29.42 4.15 -31.27
CA LEU A 144 29.67 2.73 -31.18
C LEU A 144 29.53 2.05 -32.55
N LEU A 145 28.44 2.35 -33.28
CA LEU A 145 28.22 1.80 -34.63
C LEU A 145 29.31 2.25 -35.61
N ASP A 146 29.76 3.50 -35.55
CA ASP A 146 30.86 4.01 -36.40
C ASP A 146 32.19 3.31 -36.09
N VAL A 147 32.51 3.12 -34.81
CA VAL A 147 33.72 2.40 -34.38
C VAL A 147 33.65 0.93 -34.81
N LEU A 148 32.51 0.26 -34.61
CA LEU A 148 32.32 -1.12 -35.05
C LEU A 148 32.38 -1.24 -36.58
N GLY A 149 31.82 -0.28 -37.30
CA GLY A 149 31.85 -0.24 -38.76
C GLY A 149 33.25 -0.03 -39.33
N LYS A 150 34.10 0.77 -38.67
CA LYS A 150 35.47 1.08 -39.12
C LYS A 150 36.52 0.10 -38.64
N HIS A 151 36.44 -0.34 -37.39
CA HIS A 151 37.49 -1.12 -36.72
C HIS A 151 37.11 -2.58 -36.47
N GLY A 152 35.86 -2.98 -36.73
CA GLY A 152 35.37 -4.34 -36.46
C GLY A 152 35.20 -4.62 -34.95
N PRO A 153 34.67 -5.79 -34.57
CA PRO A 153 34.48 -6.15 -33.18
C PRO A 153 35.81 -6.38 -32.45
N THR A 154 35.96 -5.76 -31.28
CA THR A 154 37.14 -5.80 -30.41
C THR A 154 37.63 -7.21 -30.06
N SER A 155 36.73 -8.21 -30.05
CA SER A 155 37.05 -9.63 -29.81
C SER A 155 38.04 -10.24 -30.83
N MET A 156 38.30 -9.56 -31.95
CA MET A 156 39.26 -9.98 -32.98
C MET A 156 40.62 -9.26 -32.88
N ALA A 157 40.77 -8.27 -32.00
CA ALA A 157 42.05 -7.62 -31.74
C ALA A 157 42.91 -8.53 -30.83
N VAL A 158 43.60 -9.46 -31.48
CA VAL A 158 44.55 -10.38 -30.86
C VAL A 158 45.51 -9.61 -29.94
N LEU A 159 45.65 -10.16 -28.73
CA LEU A 159 46.61 -9.82 -27.68
C LEU A 159 48.03 -9.68 -28.26
N ASN A 160 48.44 -8.47 -28.63
CA ASN A 160 49.84 -8.17 -28.78
C ASN A 160 50.40 -7.96 -27.37
N GLU A 161 51.18 -8.94 -26.90
CA GLU A 161 51.74 -9.11 -25.55
C GLU A 161 52.67 -7.98 -25.05
N SER A 162 52.78 -6.85 -25.77
CA SER A 162 53.71 -5.76 -25.44
C SER A 162 53.08 -4.57 -24.71
N ASN A 163 51.75 -4.48 -24.57
CA ASN A 163 51.07 -3.40 -23.84
C ASN A 163 50.18 -3.94 -22.71
N GLN A 164 50.81 -4.63 -21.76
CA GLN A 164 50.18 -5.01 -20.49
C GLN A 164 49.97 -3.75 -19.63
N GLY A 165 48.83 -3.06 -19.79
CA GLY A 165 48.42 -2.10 -18.76
C GLY A 165 47.32 -1.10 -19.06
N GLN A 166 47.00 -0.75 -20.32
CA GLN A 166 46.27 0.52 -20.48
C GLN A 166 45.40 0.71 -21.73
N VAL A 167 44.66 -0.31 -22.17
CA VAL A 167 43.63 -0.09 -23.20
C VAL A 167 42.35 -0.81 -22.78
N THR A 168 41.51 -0.16 -21.96
CA THR A 168 40.07 -0.37 -22.14
C THR A 168 39.80 0.00 -23.59
N SER A 169 39.28 -0.93 -24.39
CA SER A 169 39.07 -0.64 -25.80
C SER A 169 38.20 0.62 -25.92
N ASN A 170 38.42 1.45 -26.93
CA ASN A 170 37.55 2.61 -27.17
C ASN A 170 36.07 2.20 -27.20
N THR A 171 35.78 0.95 -27.62
CA THR A 171 34.44 0.34 -27.53
C THR A 171 33.95 0.21 -26.09
N ASP A 172 34.80 -0.23 -25.17
CA ASP A 172 34.45 -0.48 -23.77
C ASP A 172 34.16 0.84 -23.05
N GLN A 173 34.88 1.91 -23.39
CA GLN A 173 34.61 3.25 -22.89
C GLN A 173 33.25 3.75 -23.38
N ILE A 174 32.94 3.57 -24.67
CA ILE A 174 31.64 3.97 -25.24
C ILE A 174 30.50 3.16 -24.60
N VAL A 175 30.67 1.85 -24.40
CA VAL A 175 29.69 0.99 -23.72
C VAL A 175 29.49 1.44 -22.27
N SER A 176 30.56 1.75 -21.54
CA SER A 176 30.45 2.28 -20.17
C SER A 176 29.71 3.62 -20.12
N HIS A 177 29.92 4.50 -21.12
CA HIS A 177 29.15 5.74 -21.25
C HIS A 177 27.66 5.50 -21.53
N ILE A 178 27.33 4.51 -22.36
CA ILE A 178 25.94 4.09 -22.63
C ILE A 178 25.27 3.58 -21.35
N GLU A 179 25.95 2.70 -20.60
CA GLU A 179 25.45 2.16 -19.33
C GLU A 179 25.19 3.28 -18.33
N LEU A 180 26.16 4.19 -18.15
CA LEU A 180 26.04 5.31 -17.24
C LEU A 180 24.89 6.26 -17.62
N ALA A 181 24.70 6.54 -18.91
CA ALA A 181 23.58 7.34 -19.41
C ALA A 181 22.24 6.65 -19.12
N ALA A 182 22.14 5.34 -19.33
CA ALA A 182 20.94 4.56 -19.04
C ALA A 182 20.59 4.54 -17.56
N PHE A 183 21.57 4.37 -16.67
CA PHE A 183 21.35 4.45 -15.22
C PHE A 183 20.88 5.84 -14.77
N ASN A 184 21.48 6.90 -15.31
CA ASN A 184 21.08 8.27 -15.04
C ASN A 184 19.64 8.55 -15.50
N MET A 185 19.24 8.06 -16.67
CA MET A 185 17.84 8.15 -17.14
C MET A 185 16.89 7.38 -16.23
N HIS A 186 17.27 6.16 -15.82
CA HIS A 186 16.44 5.35 -14.92
C HIS A 186 16.21 6.06 -13.59
N GLY A 187 17.26 6.66 -13.02
CA GLY A 187 17.17 7.48 -11.82
C GLY A 187 16.20 8.65 -11.98
N LEU A 188 16.32 9.44 -13.06
CA LEU A 188 15.41 10.56 -13.35
C LEU A 188 13.96 10.11 -13.54
N CYS A 189 13.74 9.00 -14.24
CA CYS A 189 12.39 8.42 -14.39
C CYS A 189 11.81 8.00 -13.04
N ASN A 190 12.63 7.47 -12.13
CA ASN A 190 12.20 7.09 -10.80
C ASN A 190 11.82 8.32 -9.96
N GLU A 191 12.55 9.43 -10.08
CA GLU A 191 12.19 10.71 -9.45
C GLU A 191 10.87 11.30 -9.97
N LEU A 192 10.48 11.00 -11.21
CA LEU A 192 9.22 11.45 -11.79
C LEU A 192 8.00 10.64 -11.31
N ARG A 193 8.20 9.43 -10.74
CA ARG A 193 7.10 8.55 -10.29
C ARG A 193 6.15 9.21 -9.28
N PRO A 194 6.60 9.95 -8.25
CA PRO A 194 5.69 10.61 -7.32
C PRO A 194 4.82 11.69 -8.00
N ARG A 195 5.39 12.44 -8.96
CA ARG A 195 4.61 13.42 -9.73
C ARG A 195 3.58 12.72 -10.62
N GLN A 196 3.98 11.66 -11.31
CA GLN A 196 3.08 10.84 -12.11
C GLN A 196 1.92 10.29 -11.27
N ALA A 197 2.20 9.71 -10.10
CA ALA A 197 1.18 9.16 -9.20
C ALA A 197 0.14 10.22 -8.77
N ARG A 198 0.59 11.45 -8.49
CA ARG A 198 -0.31 12.57 -8.14
C ARG A 198 -1.20 12.97 -9.32
N GLU A 199 -0.64 13.09 -10.52
CA GLU A 199 -1.43 13.43 -11.71
C GLU A 199 -2.41 12.32 -12.10
N THR A 200 -2.00 11.04 -11.98
CA THR A 200 -2.90 9.89 -12.16
C THR A 200 -4.04 9.90 -11.14
N LEU A 201 -3.75 10.23 -9.88
CA LEU A 201 -4.77 10.35 -8.84
C LEU A 201 -5.76 11.49 -9.14
N LYS A 202 -5.27 12.67 -9.54
CA LYS A 202 -6.13 13.79 -9.94
C LYS A 202 -7.07 13.40 -11.08
N LEU A 203 -6.55 12.74 -12.11
CA LEU A 203 -7.34 12.25 -13.24
C LEU A 203 -8.43 11.28 -12.76
N MET A 204 -8.07 10.31 -11.90
CA MET A 204 -9.01 9.34 -11.35
C MET A 204 -10.12 10.02 -10.54
N MET A 205 -9.78 11.02 -9.71
CA MET A 205 -10.76 11.75 -8.90
C MET A 205 -11.69 12.61 -9.76
N ALA A 206 -11.15 13.26 -10.80
CA ALA A 206 -11.96 14.01 -11.75
C ALA A 206 -12.95 13.10 -12.49
N GLU A 207 -12.51 11.90 -12.88
CA GLU A 207 -13.36 10.90 -13.50
C GLU A 207 -14.47 10.44 -12.55
N GLN A 208 -14.12 10.11 -11.30
CA GLN A 208 -15.11 9.72 -10.29
C GLN A 208 -16.14 10.82 -10.01
N ALA A 209 -15.72 12.09 -9.98
CA ALA A 209 -16.62 13.22 -9.81
C ALA A 209 -17.57 13.36 -11.01
N ARG A 210 -17.06 13.18 -12.24
CA ARG A 210 -17.87 13.17 -13.46
C ARG A 210 -18.92 12.06 -13.43
N GLU A 211 -18.51 10.84 -13.14
CA GLU A 211 -19.45 9.70 -13.05
C GLU A 211 -20.54 9.93 -12.01
N LYS A 212 -20.20 10.49 -10.84
CA LYS A 212 -21.19 10.76 -9.79
C LYS A 212 -22.19 11.82 -10.24
N ARG A 213 -21.74 12.88 -10.93
CA ARG A 213 -22.63 13.92 -11.49
C ARG A 213 -23.56 13.37 -12.56
N GLU A 214 -23.05 12.52 -13.45
CA GLU A 214 -23.85 11.88 -14.50
C GLU A 214 -24.91 10.94 -13.90
N LYS A 215 -24.53 10.09 -12.94
CA LYS A 215 -25.47 9.22 -12.21
C LYS A 215 -26.54 10.04 -11.47
N ALA A 216 -26.17 11.15 -10.84
CA ALA A 216 -27.12 12.05 -10.18
C ALA A 216 -28.10 12.69 -11.18
N HIS A 217 -27.59 13.18 -12.33
CA HIS A 217 -28.44 13.72 -13.39
C HIS A 217 -29.43 12.68 -13.91
N MET A 218 -28.98 11.44 -14.12
CA MET A 218 -29.82 10.34 -14.57
C MET A 218 -30.92 10.01 -13.54
N ILE A 219 -30.59 10.01 -12.25
CA ILE A 219 -31.58 9.83 -11.17
C ILE A 219 -32.62 10.96 -11.20
N LEU A 220 -32.19 12.21 -11.29
CA LEU A 220 -33.10 13.36 -11.36
C LEU A 220 -34.06 13.23 -12.56
N GLU A 221 -33.56 12.85 -13.74
CA GLU A 221 -34.38 12.62 -14.92
C GLU A 221 -35.40 11.49 -14.71
N THR A 222 -35.00 10.39 -14.06
CA THR A 222 -35.93 9.30 -13.72
C THR A 222 -36.98 9.71 -12.70
N CYS A 223 -36.62 10.50 -11.68
CA CYS A 223 -37.55 11.03 -10.69
C CYS A 223 -38.58 11.96 -11.34
N GLU A 224 -38.16 12.84 -12.26
CA GLU A 224 -39.09 13.70 -13.01
C GLU A 224 -40.05 12.87 -13.88
N LYS A 225 -39.54 11.85 -14.60
CA LYS A 225 -40.38 10.91 -15.35
C LYS A 225 -41.39 10.18 -14.45
N LEU A 226 -40.98 9.76 -13.25
CA LEU A 226 -41.85 9.10 -12.27
C LEU A 226 -42.92 10.06 -11.73
N LYS A 227 -42.56 11.29 -11.38
CA LYS A 227 -43.52 12.33 -10.94
C LYS A 227 -44.58 12.60 -12.00
N VAL A 228 -44.20 12.76 -13.26
CA VAL A 228 -45.14 12.96 -14.37
C VAL A 228 -46.08 11.75 -14.51
N LYS A 229 -45.56 10.53 -14.44
CA LYS A 229 -46.38 9.30 -14.46
C LYS A 229 -47.36 9.24 -13.29
N LEU A 230 -46.90 9.51 -12.06
CA LEU A 230 -47.76 9.53 -10.87
C LEU A 230 -48.84 10.59 -10.96
N ALA A 231 -48.51 11.80 -11.44
CA ALA A 231 -49.50 12.85 -11.66
C ALA A 231 -50.58 12.41 -12.67
N SER A 232 -50.18 11.76 -13.76
CA SER A 232 -51.14 11.25 -14.75
C SER A 232 -52.05 10.15 -14.19
N LEU A 233 -51.52 9.28 -13.33
CA LEU A 233 -52.30 8.24 -12.65
C LEU A 233 -53.26 8.84 -11.62
N LYS A 234 -52.81 9.82 -10.83
CA LYS A 234 -53.68 10.51 -9.87
C LYS A 234 -54.85 11.21 -10.55
N ILE A 235 -54.63 11.85 -11.70
CA ILE A 235 -55.70 12.46 -12.50
C ILE A 235 -56.70 11.38 -12.96
N SER A 236 -56.23 10.19 -13.34
CA SER A 236 -57.13 9.07 -13.69
C SER A 236 -57.92 8.52 -12.50
N GLU A 237 -57.32 8.53 -11.30
CA GLU A 237 -57.98 8.11 -10.06
C GLU A 237 -59.03 9.13 -9.60
N ASP A 238 -58.74 10.43 -9.70
CA ASP A 238 -59.71 11.50 -9.43
C ASP A 238 -60.88 11.47 -10.43
N GLN A 239 -60.64 11.06 -11.68
CA GLN A 239 -61.70 10.80 -12.66
C GLN A 239 -62.55 9.57 -12.29
N LEU A 240 -61.97 8.51 -11.72
CA LEU A 240 -62.73 7.37 -11.18
C LEU A 240 -63.49 7.73 -9.89
N ALA A 241 -62.91 8.55 -9.02
CA ALA A 241 -63.51 8.97 -7.76
C ALA A 241 -64.72 9.91 -7.97
N GLN A 242 -64.72 10.71 -9.03
CA GLN A 242 -65.89 11.52 -9.43
C GLN A 242 -67.10 10.68 -9.88
N PHE A 243 -66.93 9.40 -10.22
CA PHE A 243 -68.05 8.47 -10.44
C PHE A 243 -68.55 7.78 -9.16
N SER A 244 -67.90 8.00 -8.01
CA SER A 244 -68.25 7.34 -6.74
C SER A 244 -68.38 8.36 -5.59
N SER A 245 -69.24 9.36 -5.72
CA SER A 245 -69.52 10.30 -4.63
C SER A 245 -70.56 9.76 -3.62
N LYS A 246 -70.11 9.38 -2.42
CA LYS A 246 -70.88 9.45 -1.15
C LYS A 246 -69.91 9.71 0.03
N PRO A 247 -70.19 10.63 0.98
CA PRO A 247 -69.21 11.12 1.97
C PRO A 247 -69.42 10.47 3.37
N PRO A 248 -68.71 10.86 4.45
CA PRO A 248 -67.54 10.12 4.98
C PRO A 248 -67.72 9.66 6.44
N ILE A 249 -66.91 8.69 6.89
CA ILE A 249 -66.79 8.35 8.32
C ILE A 249 -65.31 8.46 8.71
N ASP A 250 -65.06 9.35 9.67
CA ASP A 250 -63.80 9.58 10.39
C ASP A 250 -63.21 8.26 10.92
N ASN A 251 -61.89 8.12 10.83
CA ASN A 251 -61.13 7.49 11.90
C ASN A 251 -59.66 7.90 11.92
N GLN A 252 -59.20 8.08 13.15
CA GLN A 252 -57.98 8.73 13.60
C GLN A 252 -56.73 7.81 13.52
N ASN A 253 -55.57 8.46 13.64
CA ASN A 253 -54.22 7.93 13.94
C ASN A 253 -53.44 7.41 12.71
N THR A 254 -52.28 7.97 12.34
CA THR A 254 -51.04 7.93 13.14
C THR A 254 -50.04 8.97 12.61
N GLN A 255 -49.62 9.92 13.45
CA GLN A 255 -48.42 10.73 13.20
C GLN A 255 -47.19 9.88 13.53
N LEU A 256 -46.37 9.60 12.51
CA LEU A 256 -44.97 9.20 12.68
C LEU A 256 -44.12 10.29 12.03
N ASP A 257 -43.65 11.21 12.88
CA ASP A 257 -42.59 12.15 12.54
C ASP A 257 -41.32 11.37 12.19
N THR A 258 -40.96 11.35 10.91
CA THR A 258 -39.61 11.03 10.43
C THR A 258 -39.05 12.26 9.73
N LYS A 259 -38.69 13.27 10.53
CA LYS A 259 -37.69 14.26 10.13
C LYS A 259 -36.33 13.57 10.12
N PHE A 260 -35.96 12.99 8.98
CA PHE A 260 -34.59 12.58 8.71
C PHE A 260 -33.88 13.77 8.02
N CYS A 261 -33.06 14.47 8.79
CA CYS A 261 -32.26 15.62 8.37
C CYS A 261 -31.03 15.09 7.61
N VAL A 262 -31.05 15.11 6.27
CA VAL A 262 -29.91 14.69 5.42
C VAL A 262 -29.49 15.79 4.44
N GLU A 263 -30.33 16.78 4.18
CA GLU A 263 -30.03 17.84 3.21
C GLU A 263 -28.95 18.84 3.67
N THR A 264 -28.75 19.02 4.98
CA THR A 264 -27.77 20.01 5.49
C THR A 264 -26.32 19.54 5.46
N ASP A 265 -26.04 18.23 5.57
CA ASP A 265 -24.66 17.73 5.64
C ASP A 265 -24.01 17.62 4.24
N PHE A 266 -24.81 17.44 3.20
CA PHE A 266 -24.31 17.29 1.82
C PHE A 266 -23.88 18.63 1.21
N GLU A 267 -24.63 19.70 1.47
CA GLU A 267 -24.29 21.08 1.09
C GLU A 267 -23.00 21.57 1.75
N GLN A 268 -22.77 21.19 3.02
CA GLN A 268 -21.55 21.55 3.73
C GLN A 268 -20.33 20.80 3.19
N LEU A 269 -20.48 19.52 2.80
CA LEU A 269 -19.42 18.75 2.14
C LEU A 269 -19.07 19.28 0.74
N LEU A 270 -20.06 19.77 0.00
CA LEU A 270 -19.86 20.42 -1.31
C LEU A 270 -19.07 21.72 -1.18
N LYS A 271 -19.36 22.55 -0.18
CA LYS A 271 -18.60 23.79 0.08
C LYS A 271 -17.15 23.51 0.46
N VAL A 272 -16.90 22.52 1.31
CA VAL A 272 -15.53 22.13 1.67
C VAL A 272 -14.76 21.59 0.46
N ALA A 273 -15.42 20.87 -0.44
CA ALA A 273 -14.78 20.39 -1.67
C ALA A 273 -14.45 21.52 -2.67
N ASP A 274 -15.32 22.52 -2.78
CA ASP A 274 -15.10 23.70 -3.62
C ASP A 274 -14.04 24.65 -3.04
N ASP A 275 -13.96 24.79 -1.71
CA ASP A 275 -12.92 25.58 -1.03
C ASP A 275 -11.52 24.95 -1.22
N ILE A 276 -11.41 23.62 -1.22
CA ILE A 276 -10.15 22.90 -1.49
C ILE A 276 -9.70 23.05 -2.95
N LEU A 277 -10.65 23.26 -3.89
CA LEU A 277 -10.34 23.46 -5.32
C LEU A 277 -9.93 24.89 -5.66
N ASN A 278 -10.27 25.88 -4.83
CA ASN A 278 -10.02 27.31 -5.10
C ASN A 278 -8.80 27.89 -4.36
N GLU A 279 -8.18 27.16 -3.42
CA GLU A 279 -6.98 27.60 -2.68
C GLU A 279 -5.63 27.17 -3.32
N THR A 280 -5.59 26.79 -4.60
CA THR A 280 -4.33 26.55 -5.35
C THR A 280 -4.40 27.08 -6.76
#